data_AF-A0A7X8EZA1-F1
#
_entry.id   AF-A0A7X8EZA1-F1
#
_cell.length_a   1.000
_cell.length_b   1.000
_cell.length_c   1.000
_cell.angle_alpha   90.00
_cell.angle_beta   90.00
_cell.angle_gamma   90.00
#
_symmetry.space_group_name_H-M   'P 1'
#
loop_
_entity.id
_entity.type
_entity.pdbx_description
1 polymer ?
#
loop_
_entity_poly.entity_id
_entity_poly.type
_entity_poly.pdbx_seq_one_letter_code
_entity_poly.pdbx_strand_id
1 'polypeptide(L)'
;MAAFHGIFRMADPPSVNSSEQAARAANRAERTERSVKRVEENLSKTLLICEALWELLSERTGLMLDDLHNKLYEIDMRDGSLDGKNQRKAIECSNCKRMVGPHHSVCFYCGQVIDDSVFRL
;
A
#
# COMPACT_ATOMS: atom_id res chain seq x y z
N MET A 1 -48.51 -25.60 26.94
CA MET A 1 -47.98 -24.22 26.89
C MET A 1 -47.03 -24.02 28.06
N ALA A 2 -45.73 -24.29 27.87
CA ALA A 2 -44.69 -23.99 28.86
C ALA A 2 -43.82 -22.88 28.26
N ALA A 3 -43.91 -21.68 28.82
CA ALA A 3 -43.11 -20.53 28.43
C ALA A 3 -41.73 -20.63 29.10
N PHE A 4 -40.72 -21.07 28.35
CA PHE A 4 -39.32 -20.95 28.75
C PHE A 4 -38.83 -19.55 28.38
N HIS A 5 -38.94 -18.60 29.31
CA HIS A 5 -38.29 -17.30 29.21
C HIS A 5 -36.78 -17.49 29.43
N GLY A 6 -36.04 -17.62 28.34
CA GLY A 6 -34.58 -17.58 28.36
C GLY A 6 -34.10 -16.18 28.71
N ILE A 7 -33.62 -15.99 29.94
CA ILE A 7 -32.90 -14.79 30.35
C ILE A 7 -31.53 -14.82 29.65
N PHE A 8 -31.42 -14.11 28.52
CA PHE A 8 -30.13 -13.84 27.89
C PHE A 8 -29.34 -12.91 28.82
N ARG A 9 -28.44 -13.50 29.62
CA ARG A 9 -27.52 -12.74 30.46
C ARG A 9 -26.50 -12.06 29.53
N MET A 10 -26.74 -10.80 29.20
CA MET A 10 -25.73 -9.94 28.58
C MET A 10 -24.52 -9.93 29.52
N ALA A 11 -23.40 -10.50 29.08
CA ALA A 11 -22.13 -10.36 29.79
C ALA A 11 -21.70 -8.90 29.71
N ASP A 12 -21.40 -8.29 30.85
CA ASP A 12 -20.82 -6.94 30.89
C ASP A 12 -19.52 -6.93 30.07
N PRO A 13 -19.29 -5.91 29.21
CA PRO A 13 -18.01 -5.79 28.52
C PRO A 13 -16.89 -5.69 29.56
N PRO A 14 -15.73 -6.34 29.33
CA PRO A 14 -14.63 -6.29 30.30
C PRO A 14 -14.29 -4.83 30.60
N SER A 15 -14.28 -4.47 31.89
CA SER A 15 -13.90 -3.13 32.34
C SER A 15 -12.43 -2.91 32.01
N VAL A 16 -12.17 -2.37 30.82
CA VAL A 16 -10.84 -1.98 30.36
C VAL A 16 -10.29 -0.97 31.37
N ASN A 17 -9.24 -1.35 32.08
CA ASN A 17 -8.59 -0.46 33.03
C ASN A 17 -8.01 0.73 32.26
N SER A 18 -8.39 1.95 32.65
CA SER A 18 -7.92 3.19 32.01
C SER A 18 -6.39 3.27 31.88
N SER A 19 -5.66 2.70 32.84
CA SER A 19 -4.19 2.62 32.80
C SER A 19 -3.67 1.67 31.72
N GLU A 20 -4.32 0.54 31.50
CA GLU A 20 -3.98 -0.41 30.43
C GLU A 20 -4.28 0.17 29.05
N GLN A 21 -5.40 0.89 28.93
CA GLN A 21 -5.76 1.58 27.69
C GLN A 21 -4.77 2.70 27.37
N ALA A 22 -4.36 3.48 28.37
CA ALA A 22 -3.33 4.51 28.23
C ALA A 22 -1.97 3.91 27.83
N ALA A 23 -1.56 2.80 28.46
CA ALA A 23 -0.31 2.12 28.12
C ALA A 23 -0.32 1.55 26.69
N ARG A 24 -1.45 1.01 26.23
CA ARG A 24 -1.61 0.53 24.84
C ARG A 24 -1.56 1.68 23.84
N ALA A 25 -2.21 2.80 24.16
CA ALA A 25 -2.19 4.00 23.32
C ALA A 25 -0.77 4.57 23.19
N ALA A 26 -0.03 4.67 24.30
CA ALA A 26 1.36 5.13 24.30
C ALA A 26 2.27 4.23 23.46
N ASN A 27 2.19 2.91 23.65
CA ASN A 27 2.94 1.94 22.85
C ASN A 27 2.62 2.03 21.35
N ARG A 28 1.35 2.26 20.99
CA ARG A 28 0.93 2.43 19.59
C ARG A 28 1.48 3.73 19.00
N ALA A 29 1.45 4.83 19.76
CA ALA A 29 2.01 6.11 19.36
C ALA A 29 3.52 5.98 19.07
N GLU A 30 4.27 5.39 20.00
CA GLU A 30 5.71 5.19 19.85
C GLU A 30 6.06 4.31 18.62
N ARG A 31 5.31 3.22 18.41
CA ARG A 31 5.50 2.37 17.22
C ARG A 31 5.20 3.14 15.93
N THR A 32 4.17 3.98 15.94
CA THR A 32 3.80 4.79 14.77
C THR A 32 4.88 5.80 14.46
N GLU A 33 5.37 6.52 15.47
CA GLU A 33 6.47 7.49 15.34
C GLU A 33 7.74 6.83 14.78
N ARG A 34 8.13 5.67 15.32
CA ARG A 34 9.26 4.88 14.79
C ARG A 34 9.03 4.47 13.34
N SER A 35 7.81 4.10 12.97
CA SER A 35 7.47 3.72 11.60
C SER A 35 7.55 4.91 10.65
N VAL A 36 7.03 6.08 11.05
CA VAL A 36 7.09 7.32 10.27
C VAL A 36 8.54 7.70 10.02
N LYS A 37 9.37 7.74 11.07
CA LYS A 37 10.80 8.04 10.96
C LYS A 37 11.52 7.11 9.99
N ARG A 38 11.24 5.80 10.05
CA ARG A 38 11.81 4.83 9.11
C ARG A 38 11.39 5.09 7.67
N VAL A 39 10.13 5.47 7.44
CA VAL A 39 9.62 5.81 6.10
C VAL A 39 10.31 7.08 5.58
N GLU A 40 10.47 8.11 6.41
CA GLU A 40 11.17 9.35 6.07
C GLU A 40 12.65 9.10 5.73
N GLU A 41 13.34 8.28 6.52
CA GLU A 41 14.73 7.89 6.25
C GLU A 41 14.86 7.11 4.93
N ASN A 42 13.93 6.18 4.66
CA ASN A 42 13.92 5.44 3.41
C ASN A 42 13.59 6.34 2.21
N LEU A 43 12.65 7.26 2.36
CA LEU A 43 12.31 8.24 1.32
C LEU A 43 13.53 9.11 0.99
N SER A 44 14.23 9.61 2.01
CA SER A 44 15.44 10.42 1.83
C SER A 44 16.53 9.64 1.06
N LYS A 45 16.73 8.36 1.38
CA LYS A 45 17.65 7.48 0.64
C LYS A 45 17.21 7.27 -0.80
N THR A 46 15.92 7.03 -1.04
CA THR A 46 15.38 6.85 -2.39
C THR A 46 15.57 8.11 -3.23
N LEU A 47 15.30 9.30 -2.68
CA LEU A 47 15.51 10.56 -3.38
C LEU A 47 16.98 10.76 -3.78
N LEU A 48 17.90 10.48 -2.86
CA LEU A 48 19.34 10.53 -3.16
C LEU A 48 19.75 9.56 -4.27
N ILE A 49 19.20 8.35 -4.27
CA ILE A 49 19.44 7.37 -5.35
C ILE A 49 18.86 7.87 -6.68
N CYS A 50 17.64 8.42 -6.68
CA CYS A 50 17.01 8.97 -7.88
C CYS A 50 17.81 10.13 -8.47
N GLU A 51 18.35 11.01 -7.62
CA GLU A 51 19.24 12.10 -8.03
C GLU A 51 20.52 11.55 -8.69
N ALA A 52 21.21 10.62 -8.05
CA ALA A 52 22.41 9.99 -8.61
C ALA A 52 22.12 9.25 -9.93
N LEU A 53 20.97 8.58 -10.05
CA LEU A 53 20.54 7.93 -11.29
C LEU A 53 20.28 8.95 -12.40
N TRP A 54 19.65 10.08 -12.08
CA TRP A 54 19.37 11.14 -13.04
C TRP A 54 20.66 11.79 -13.54
N GLU A 55 21.59 12.13 -12.65
CA GLU A 55 22.90 12.67 -13.03
C GLU A 55 23.64 11.70 -13.96
N LEU A 56 23.75 10.43 -13.56
CA LEU A 56 24.42 9.42 -14.37
C LEU A 56 23.77 9.23 -15.75
N LEU A 57 22.44 9.25 -15.83
CA LEU A 57 21.73 9.11 -17.10
C LEU A 57 21.90 10.35 -17.98
N SER A 58 21.67 11.55 -17.42
CA SER A 58 21.76 12.82 -18.16
C SER A 58 23.17 13.05 -18.70
N GLU A 59 24.22 12.80 -17.91
CA GLU A 59 25.61 12.92 -18.35
C GLU A 59 25.96 11.99 -19.51
N ARG A 60 25.41 10.77 -19.52
CA ARG A 60 25.72 9.74 -20.52
C ARG A 60 24.89 9.83 -21.79
N THR A 61 23.72 10.46 -21.73
CA THR A 61 22.75 10.50 -22.83
C THR A 61 22.51 11.89 -23.39
N GLY A 62 22.87 12.95 -22.66
CA GLY A 62 22.57 14.34 -23.00
C GLY A 62 21.10 14.71 -22.80
N LEU A 63 20.33 13.91 -22.04
CA LEU A 63 18.93 14.22 -21.73
C LEU A 63 18.82 15.51 -20.92
N MET A 64 17.82 16.33 -21.28
CA MET A 64 17.52 17.58 -20.61
C MET A 64 16.41 17.37 -19.57
N LEU A 65 16.29 18.32 -18.63
CA LEU A 65 15.25 18.28 -17.61
C LEU A 65 13.83 18.21 -18.21
N ASP A 66 13.61 18.85 -19.37
CA ASP A 66 12.33 18.80 -20.07
C ASP A 66 11.98 17.38 -20.56
N ASP A 67 12.97 16.58 -20.95
CA ASP A 67 12.75 15.19 -21.35
C ASP A 67 12.26 14.35 -20.16
N LEU A 68 12.82 14.61 -18.97
CA LEU A 68 12.37 13.97 -17.73
C LEU A 68 10.93 14.36 -17.39
N HIS A 69 10.59 15.65 -17.47
CA HIS A 69 9.22 16.13 -17.22
C HIS A 69 8.22 15.51 -18.19
N ASN A 70 8.54 15.49 -19.49
CA ASN A 70 7.70 14.86 -20.50
C ASN A 70 7.52 13.37 -20.23
N LYS A 71 8.58 12.68 -19.80
CA LYS A 71 8.52 11.26 -19.46
C LYS A 71 7.67 10.98 -18.22
N LEU A 72 7.76 11.83 -17.20
CA LEU A 72 6.92 11.74 -16.01
C LEU A 72 5.45 11.90 -16.37
N TYR A 73 5.11 12.91 -17.20
CA TYR A 73 3.75 13.11 -17.70
C TYR A 73 3.24 11.91 -18.51
N GLU A 74 4.08 11.37 -19.41
CA GLU A 74 3.76 10.16 -20.17
C GLU A 74 3.44 8.98 -19.24
N ILE A 75 4.24 8.78 -18.19
CA ILE A 75 4.10 7.67 -17.24
C ILE A 75 2.83 7.82 -16.40
N ASP A 76 2.55 9.02 -15.89
CA ASP A 76 1.35 9.31 -15.10
C ASP A 76 0.09 8.99 -15.91
N MET A 77 0.05 9.47 -17.15
CA MET A 77 -1.07 9.25 -18.07
C MET A 77 -1.27 7.79 -18.52
N ARG A 78 -0.40 6.83 -18.16
CA ARG A 78 -0.54 5.41 -18.58
C ARG A 78 -1.75 4.72 -17.98
N ASP A 79 -2.21 5.13 -16.80
CA ASP A 79 -3.44 4.61 -16.21
C ASP A 79 -4.70 5.36 -16.69
N GLY A 80 -4.50 6.47 -17.42
CA GLY A 80 -5.54 7.33 -17.97
C GLY A 80 -5.98 8.45 -17.03
N SER A 81 -5.28 8.70 -15.93
CA SER A 81 -5.53 9.79 -14.99
C SER A 81 -4.24 10.56 -14.68
N LEU A 82 -4.33 11.88 -14.63
CA LEU A 82 -3.21 12.75 -14.24
C LEU A 82 -3.30 13.02 -12.72
N ASP A 83 -3.02 12.02 -11.89
CA ASP A 83 -3.14 12.12 -10.43
C ASP A 83 -1.78 12.02 -9.69
N GLY A 84 -0.66 11.98 -10.42
CA GLY A 84 0.68 11.78 -9.86
C GLY A 84 0.94 10.34 -9.41
N LYS A 85 0.08 9.39 -9.79
CA LYS A 85 0.20 7.96 -9.50
C LYS A 85 0.03 7.20 -10.79
N ASN A 86 0.73 6.07 -10.88
CA ASN A 86 0.49 5.08 -11.92
C ASN A 86 -0.23 3.90 -11.26
N GLN A 87 -1.54 4.02 -11.09
CA GLN A 87 -2.37 2.96 -10.52
C GLN A 87 -2.67 1.93 -11.59
N ARG A 88 -2.04 0.76 -11.47
CA ARG A 88 -2.41 -0.42 -12.27
C ARG A 88 -3.92 -0.69 -12.09
N LYS A 89 -4.64 -0.95 -13.17
CA LYS A 89 -6.08 -1.25 -13.11
C LYS A 89 -6.35 -2.64 -12.52
N ALA A 90 -7.50 -2.81 -11.89
CA ALA A 90 -7.95 -4.14 -11.46
C ALA A 90 -8.08 -5.05 -12.68
N ILE A 91 -7.63 -6.30 -12.55
CA ILE A 91 -7.52 -7.26 -13.64
C ILE A 91 -8.55 -8.37 -13.40
N GLU A 92 -9.21 -8.84 -14.46
CA GLU A 92 -10.11 -9.99 -14.38
C GLU A 92 -9.29 -11.29 -14.32
N CYS A 93 -9.58 -12.16 -13.34
CA CYS A 93 -8.94 -13.46 -13.24
C CYS A 93 -9.39 -14.39 -14.38
N SER A 94 -8.44 -14.95 -15.14
CA SER A 94 -8.74 -15.87 -16.25
C SER A 94 -9.45 -17.17 -15.83
N ASN A 95 -9.28 -17.61 -14.58
CA ASN A 95 -9.88 -18.85 -14.08
C ASN A 95 -11.28 -18.61 -13.48
N CYS A 96 -11.40 -17.66 -12.55
CA CYS A 96 -12.66 -17.45 -11.81
C CYS A 96 -13.47 -16.23 -12.24
N LYS A 97 -12.98 -15.44 -13.21
CA LYS A 97 -13.62 -14.24 -13.77
C LYS A 97 -13.96 -13.14 -12.77
N ARG A 98 -13.36 -13.18 -11.58
CA ARG A 98 -13.51 -12.12 -10.57
C ARG A 98 -12.44 -11.06 -10.76
N MET A 99 -12.80 -9.82 -10.48
CA MET A 99 -11.85 -8.71 -10.46
C MET A 99 -10.89 -8.87 -9.29
N VAL A 100 -9.60 -8.77 -9.59
CA VAL A 100 -8.51 -8.83 -8.61
C VAL A 100 -7.78 -7.51 -8.61
N GLY A 101 -7.50 -7.01 -7.40
CA GLY A 101 -6.76 -5.78 -7.23
C GLY A 101 -5.36 -5.88 -7.85
N PRO A 102 -4.85 -4.77 -8.42
CA PRO A 102 -3.61 -4.73 -9.20
C PRO A 102 -2.34 -5.17 -8.46
N HIS A 103 -2.37 -5.15 -7.12
CA HIS A 103 -1.20 -5.46 -6.29
C HIS A 103 -1.08 -6.96 -5.95
N HIS A 104 -2.09 -7.78 -6.27
CA HIS A 104 -2.07 -9.20 -5.95
C HIS A 104 -1.45 -10.04 -7.06
N SER A 105 -0.40 -10.80 -6.72
CA SER A 105 0.21 -11.83 -7.58
C SER A 105 -0.73 -12.97 -7.88
N VAL A 106 -1.59 -13.27 -6.92
CA VAL A 106 -2.44 -14.45 -6.90
C VAL A 106 -3.87 -14.00 -6.69
N CYS A 107 -4.79 -14.62 -7.42
CA CYS A 107 -6.21 -14.45 -7.20
C CYS A 107 -6.57 -14.90 -5.79
N PHE A 108 -6.99 -13.97 -4.93
CA PHE A 108 -7.44 -14.30 -3.57
C PHE A 108 -8.63 -15.27 -3.56
N TYR A 109 -9.37 -15.35 -4.66
CA TYR A 109 -10.56 -16.19 -4.77
C TYR A 109 -10.28 -17.64 -5.19
N CYS A 110 -9.35 -17.85 -6.12
CA CYS A 110 -9.15 -19.17 -6.74
C CYS A 110 -7.69 -19.65 -6.75
N GLY A 111 -6.75 -18.84 -6.24
CA GLY A 111 -5.33 -19.22 -6.20
C GLY A 111 -4.59 -19.14 -7.53
N GLN A 112 -5.25 -18.75 -8.63
CA GLN A 112 -4.59 -18.59 -9.92
C GLN A 112 -3.59 -17.42 -9.88
N VAL A 113 -2.38 -17.63 -10.39
CA VAL A 113 -1.40 -16.54 -10.58
C VAL A 113 -1.91 -15.59 -11.65
N ILE A 114 -2.02 -14.30 -11.32
CA ILE A 114 -2.56 -13.24 -12.20
C ILE A 114 -1.46 -12.35 -12.76
N ASP A 115 -0.39 -12.14 -12.00
CA ASP A 115 0.70 -11.24 -12.37
C ASP A 115 2.04 -11.92 -12.13
N ASP A 116 2.89 -11.96 -13.15
CA ASP A 116 4.25 -12.51 -13.13
C ASP A 116 5.31 -11.40 -13.24
N SER A 117 5.00 -10.19 -12.75
CA SER A 117 5.95 -9.07 -12.87
C SER A 117 7.24 -9.33 -12.09
N VAL A 118 8.36 -9.02 -12.75
CA VAL A 118 9.75 -9.21 -12.31
C VAL A 118 10.12 -8.43 -11.03
N PHE A 119 9.27 -7.49 -10.59
CA PHE A 119 9.48 -6.67 -9.39
C PHE A 119 9.02 -7.35 -8.08
N ARG A 120 8.84 -8.68 -8.07
CA ARG A 120 8.48 -9.47 -6.87
C ARG A 120 9.62 -10.33 -6.30
N LEU A 121 10.86 -10.00 -6.60
CA LEU A 121 12.04 -10.54 -5.89
C LEU A 121 12.15 -9.94 -4.48
#